data_AF-A0A484KF74-F1
#
_entry.id   AF-A0A484KF74-F1
#
_cell.length_a   1.000
_cell.length_b   1.000
_cell.length_c   1.000
_cell.angle_alpha   90.00
_cell.angle_beta   90.00
_cell.angle_gamma   90.00
#
_symmetry.space_group_name_H-M   'P 1'
#
loop_
_entity.id
_entity.type
_entity.pdbx_description
1 polymer ?
#
loop_
_entity_poly.entity_id
_entity_poly.type
_entity_poly.pdbx_seq_one_letter_code
_entity_poly.pdbx_strand_id
1 'polypeptide(L)'
;MRQFDDNIPHRNFDNFQFVNFTSIMSKHMDTEKKEAAFALAALMEIPIQYRLAQSFQSTEGKKGPRARPLPPPREVIAHDQVANLFPRAPSSEPADPVAAAEQVCPICLTNPKDMAFGCGHLTCRECGASISLCPLCREPIKTRIRLYG
;
A
#
# COMPACT_ATOMS: atom_id res chain seq x y z
N MET A 1 -20.95 3.98 -12.58
CA MET A 1 -19.50 3.83 -12.32
C MET A 1 -18.70 3.56 -13.58
N ARG A 2 -19.17 2.74 -14.54
CA ARG A 2 -18.50 2.56 -15.84
C ARG A 2 -18.25 3.85 -16.62
N GLN A 3 -19.16 4.83 -16.56
CA GLN A 3 -18.93 6.14 -17.20
C GLN A 3 -17.76 6.91 -16.57
N PHE A 4 -17.49 6.70 -15.28
CA PHE A 4 -16.33 7.30 -14.58
C PHE A 4 -15.03 6.52 -14.85
N ASP A 5 -15.14 5.27 -15.31
CA ASP A 5 -14.04 4.50 -15.89
C ASP A 5 -13.63 5.15 -17.22
N ASP A 6 -14.55 5.13 -18.19
CA ASP A 6 -14.17 5.36 -19.58
C ASP A 6 -14.18 6.83 -20.01
N ASN A 7 -14.94 7.69 -19.32
CA ASN A 7 -15.35 9.00 -19.85
C ASN A 7 -15.21 10.14 -18.85
N ILE A 8 -14.05 10.24 -18.17
CA ILE A 8 -13.76 11.43 -17.37
C ILE A 8 -12.94 12.44 -18.18
N PRO A 9 -13.53 13.60 -18.52
CA PRO A 9 -12.88 14.58 -19.38
C PRO A 9 -11.70 15.27 -18.67
N HIS A 10 -10.80 15.84 -19.48
CA HIS A 10 -9.65 16.65 -19.04
C HIS A 10 -8.61 15.91 -18.16
N ARG A 11 -8.36 14.63 -18.44
CA ARG A 11 -7.28 13.86 -17.81
C ARG A 11 -6.12 13.65 -18.77
N ASN A 12 -4.90 13.69 -18.24
CA ASN A 12 -3.69 13.44 -19.01
C ASN A 12 -3.53 11.97 -19.39
N PHE A 13 -4.10 11.07 -18.59
CA PHE A 13 -4.17 9.64 -18.84
C PHE A 13 -5.33 9.03 -18.04
N ASP A 14 -5.73 7.83 -18.42
CA ASP A 14 -6.72 7.07 -17.67
C ASP A 14 -6.15 6.63 -16.32
N ASN A 15 -6.71 7.14 -15.23
CA ASN A 15 -6.17 6.98 -13.87
C ASN A 15 -7.24 6.51 -12.88
N PHE A 16 -8.34 5.94 -13.38
CA PHE A 16 -9.43 5.47 -12.54
C PHE A 16 -10.00 4.18 -13.12
N GLN A 17 -9.95 3.10 -12.32
CA GLN A 17 -10.61 1.85 -12.65
C GLN A 17 -11.77 1.58 -11.66
N PHE A 18 -12.95 1.25 -12.17
CA PHE A 18 -14.05 0.71 -11.38
C PHE A 18 -14.17 -0.81 -11.49
N VAL A 19 -14.08 -1.50 -10.35
CA VAL A 19 -14.32 -2.94 -10.26
C VAL A 19 -15.64 -3.24 -9.57
N ASN A 20 -16.53 -3.97 -10.24
CA ASN A 20 -17.78 -4.44 -9.63
C ASN A 20 -17.54 -5.70 -8.79
N PHE A 21 -17.16 -5.51 -7.53
CA PHE A 21 -16.91 -6.59 -6.57
C PHE A 21 -18.10 -7.55 -6.45
N THR A 22 -19.31 -7.01 -6.22
CA THR A 22 -20.53 -7.82 -6.04
C THR A 22 -20.78 -8.73 -7.24
N SER A 23 -20.62 -8.21 -8.46
CA SER A 23 -20.80 -9.00 -9.68
C SER A 23 -19.76 -10.09 -9.86
N ILE A 24 -18.54 -9.94 -9.35
CA ILE A 24 -17.50 -10.98 -9.39
C ILE A 24 -17.81 -12.05 -8.36
N MET A 25 -18.15 -11.63 -7.14
CA MET A 25 -18.38 -12.54 -6.02
C MET A 25 -19.71 -13.31 -6.13
N SER A 26 -20.70 -12.79 -6.87
CA SER A 26 -21.97 -13.48 -7.11
C SER A 26 -21.90 -14.59 -8.16
N LYS A 27 -20.78 -14.74 -8.89
CA LYS A 27 -20.62 -15.80 -9.90
C LYS A 27 -20.55 -17.18 -9.24
N HIS A 28 -20.98 -18.21 -9.95
CA HIS A 28 -20.88 -19.59 -9.50
C HIS A 28 -19.48 -20.14 -9.80
N MET A 29 -18.52 -19.82 -8.93
CA MET A 29 -17.10 -20.18 -9.04
C MET A 29 -16.52 -20.44 -7.65
N ASP A 30 -15.41 -21.18 -7.58
CA ASP A 30 -14.64 -21.35 -6.34
C ASP A 30 -14.10 -20.00 -5.83
N THR A 31 -13.93 -19.87 -4.52
CA THR A 31 -13.49 -18.63 -3.86
C THR A 31 -12.15 -18.14 -4.42
N GLU A 32 -11.16 -19.03 -4.55
CA GLU A 32 -9.84 -18.70 -5.10
C GLU A 32 -9.93 -18.12 -6.52
N LYS A 33 -10.84 -18.64 -7.35
CA LYS A 33 -11.05 -18.15 -8.71
C LYS A 33 -11.76 -16.79 -8.72
N LYS A 34 -12.64 -16.53 -7.75
CA LYS A 34 -13.27 -15.21 -7.59
C LYS A 34 -12.26 -14.16 -7.13
N GLU A 35 -11.38 -14.51 -6.20
CA GLU A 35 -10.30 -13.65 -5.72
C GLU A 35 -9.32 -13.32 -6.85
N ALA A 36 -8.88 -14.34 -7.60
CA ALA A 36 -8.03 -14.14 -8.77
C ALA A 36 -8.70 -13.25 -9.84
N ALA A 37 -10.00 -13.46 -10.11
CA ALA A 37 -10.75 -12.63 -11.04
C ALA A 37 -10.90 -11.18 -10.56
N PHE A 38 -11.11 -10.99 -9.25
CA PHE A 38 -11.16 -9.66 -8.64
C PHE A 38 -9.81 -8.95 -8.71
N ALA A 39 -8.73 -9.64 -8.33
CA ALA A 39 -7.38 -9.10 -8.36
C ALA A 39 -6.98 -8.71 -9.79
N LEU A 40 -7.26 -9.57 -10.78
CA LEU A 40 -7.02 -9.26 -12.18
C LEU A 40 -7.79 -8.00 -12.62
N ALA A 41 -9.10 -7.95 -12.35
CA ALA A 41 -9.92 -6.79 -12.71
C ALA A 41 -9.45 -5.49 -12.02
N ALA A 42 -8.95 -5.57 -10.79
CA ALA A 42 -8.43 -4.41 -10.06
C ALA A 42 -7.07 -3.93 -10.55
N LEU A 43 -6.25 -4.82 -11.12
CA LEU A 43 -4.87 -4.53 -11.48
C LEU A 43 -4.64 -4.38 -12.98
N MET A 44 -5.63 -4.68 -13.82
CA MET A 44 -5.49 -4.72 -15.28
C MET A 44 -4.94 -3.42 -15.90
N GLU A 45 -5.29 -2.26 -15.37
CA GLU A 45 -4.83 -0.97 -15.90
C GLU A 45 -3.53 -0.47 -15.26
N ILE A 46 -3.17 -0.97 -14.07
CA ILE A 46 -2.03 -0.50 -13.27
C ILE A 46 -0.70 -0.52 -14.06
N PRO A 47 -0.34 -1.55 -14.86
CA PRO A 47 0.91 -1.55 -15.63
C PRO A 47 1.02 -0.40 -16.64
N ILE A 48 -0.09 -0.03 -17.29
CA ILE A 48 -0.10 1.09 -18.25
C ILE A 48 -0.10 2.41 -17.49
N GLN A 49 -0.95 2.54 -16.46
CA GLN A 49 -1.01 3.72 -15.58
C GLN A 49 0.35 4.05 -14.97
N TYR A 50 1.08 3.05 -14.50
CA TYR A 50 2.41 3.22 -13.91
C TYR A 50 3.44 3.74 -14.92
N ARG A 51 3.40 3.27 -16.18
CA ARG A 51 4.29 3.78 -17.25
C ARG A 51 3.97 5.22 -17.59
N LEU A 52 2.69 5.56 -17.72
CA LEU A 52 2.24 6.92 -18.00
C LEU A 52 2.63 7.86 -16.86
N ALA A 53 2.37 7.48 -15.61
CA ALA A 53 2.76 8.26 -14.43
C ALA A 53 4.27 8.52 -14.36
N GLN A 54 5.11 7.55 -14.73
CA GLN A 54 6.56 7.74 -14.82
C GLN A 54 6.95 8.71 -15.94
N SER A 55 6.28 8.68 -17.10
CA SER A 55 6.55 9.61 -18.19
C SER A 55 6.19 11.06 -17.86
N PHE A 56 5.28 11.29 -16.91
CA PHE A 56 4.87 12.62 -16.46
C PHE A 56 5.78 13.21 -15.37
N GLN A 57 7.04 12.75 -15.25
CA GLN A 57 8.03 13.16 -14.24
C GLN A 57 7.87 14.63 -13.79
N SER A 58 7.15 14.76 -12.66
CA SER A 58 7.11 15.82 -11.67
C SER A 58 7.55 17.21 -12.14
N THR A 59 6.62 17.96 -12.75
CA THR A 59 6.64 19.42 -12.53
C THR A 59 6.24 19.64 -11.07
N GLU A 60 7.23 19.65 -10.19
CA GLU A 60 7.07 20.18 -8.85
C GLU A 60 6.42 21.57 -8.93
N GLY A 61 5.38 21.82 -8.14
CA GLY A 61 5.04 23.21 -7.86
C GLY A 61 3.63 23.55 -7.40
N LYS A 62 2.62 22.68 -7.57
CA LYS A 62 1.28 23.00 -7.06
C LYS A 62 0.67 21.78 -6.36
N LYS A 63 1.04 21.60 -5.09
CA LYS A 63 0.24 20.81 -4.15
C LYS A 63 -1.14 21.46 -4.13
N GLY A 64 -2.14 20.80 -4.71
CA GLY A 64 -3.53 21.18 -4.52
C GLY A 64 -3.85 21.28 -3.02
N PRO A 65 -4.97 21.94 -2.64
CA PRO A 65 -5.33 22.09 -1.24
C PRO A 65 -5.32 20.72 -0.56
N ARG A 66 -4.39 20.54 0.39
CA ARG A 66 -4.31 19.30 1.16
C ARG A 66 -5.45 19.30 2.16
N ALA A 67 -6.53 18.61 1.83
CA ALA A 67 -7.54 18.26 2.81
C ALA A 67 -6.86 17.44 3.91
N ARG A 68 -6.88 17.94 5.15
CA ARG A 68 -6.51 17.12 6.30
C ARG A 68 -7.66 16.14 6.54
N PRO A 69 -7.40 14.82 6.61
CA PRO A 69 -8.44 13.87 7.02
C PRO A 69 -9.01 14.31 8.35
N LEU A 70 -10.34 14.28 8.48
CA LEU A 70 -10.99 14.48 9.77
C LEU A 70 -10.59 13.35 10.71
N PRO A 71 -10.53 13.61 12.03
CA PRO A 71 -10.35 12.53 12.99
C PRO A 71 -11.52 11.53 12.87
N PRO A 72 -11.28 10.23 13.08
CA PRO A 72 -12.36 9.26 13.11
C PRO A 72 -13.37 9.62 14.22
N PRO A 73 -14.67 9.34 14.03
CA PRO A 73 -15.68 9.56 15.06
C PRO A 73 -15.32 8.85 16.37
N ARG A 74 -15.58 9.51 17.51
CA ARG A 74 -15.17 9.00 18.82
C ARG A 74 -15.83 7.68 19.17
N GLU A 75 -17.05 7.46 18.70
CA GLU A 75 -17.83 6.26 18.91
C GLU A 75 -17.17 5.03 18.27
N VAL A 76 -16.56 5.21 17.08
CA VAL A 76 -15.80 4.16 16.39
C VAL A 76 -14.56 3.79 17.18
N ILE A 77 -13.81 4.80 17.66
CA ILE A 77 -12.61 4.59 18.48
C ILE A 77 -12.97 3.84 19.77
N ALA A 78 -14.06 4.20 20.44
CA ALA A 78 -14.50 3.53 21.65
C ALA A 78 -14.91 2.07 21.38
N HIS A 79 -15.59 1.79 20.27
CA HIS A 79 -15.98 0.44 19.89
C HIS A 79 -14.76 -0.45 19.58
N ASP A 80 -13.77 0.06 18.84
CA ASP A 80 -12.53 -0.67 18.52
C ASP A 80 -11.71 -0.97 19.79
N GLN A 81 -11.67 -0.03 20.74
CA GLN A 81 -11.03 -0.22 22.03
C GLN A 81 -11.74 -1.28 22.88
N VAL A 82 -13.07 -1.30 22.87
CA VAL A 82 -13.87 -2.31 23.57
C VAL A 82 -13.71 -3.69 22.91
N ALA A 83 -13.65 -3.77 21.58
CA ALA A 83 -13.35 -5.00 20.85
C ALA A 83 -11.97 -5.58 21.22
N ASN A 84 -10.98 -4.72 21.46
CA ASN A 84 -9.65 -5.12 21.96
C ASN A 84 -9.63 -5.55 23.43
N LEU A 85 -10.64 -5.21 24.23
CA LEU A 85 -10.76 -5.60 25.64
C LEU A 85 -11.46 -6.95 25.83
N PHE A 86 -12.11 -7.48 24.79
CA PHE A 86 -12.56 -8.86 24.80
C PHE A 86 -11.37 -9.77 24.48
N PRO A 87 -10.99 -10.70 25.38
CA PRO A 87 -10.00 -11.71 25.04
C PRO A 87 -10.55 -12.51 23.86
N ARG A 88 -9.91 -12.39 22.69
CA ARG A 88 -10.06 -13.38 21.65
C ARG A 88 -9.70 -14.71 22.28
N ALA A 89 -10.66 -15.64 22.34
CA ALA A 89 -10.41 -16.99 22.80
C ALA A 89 -9.14 -17.50 22.10
N PRO A 90 -8.24 -18.22 22.80
CA PRO A 90 -7.03 -18.72 22.18
C PRO A 90 -7.42 -19.71 21.09
N SER A 91 -7.55 -19.23 19.86
CA SER A 91 -7.44 -20.07 18.69
C SER A 91 -6.00 -20.54 18.71
N SER A 92 -5.83 -21.84 18.92
CA SER A 92 -4.60 -22.57 18.68
C SER A 92 -4.26 -22.51 17.19
N GLU A 93 -3.83 -21.34 16.75
CA GLU A 93 -3.19 -21.11 15.45
C GLU A 93 -1.68 -21.06 15.71
N PRO A 94 -0.85 -21.66 14.85
CA PRO A 94 0.60 -21.55 14.96
C PRO A 94 0.99 -20.06 14.88
N ALA A 95 1.98 -19.68 15.69
CA ALA A 95 2.48 -18.32 15.85
C ALA A 95 2.36 -17.45 14.58
N ASP A 96 1.68 -16.30 14.73
CA ASP A 96 1.40 -15.33 13.68
C ASP A 96 2.61 -15.07 12.76
N PRO A 97 2.47 -15.15 11.42
CA PRO A 97 3.50 -14.71 10.49
C PRO A 97 3.70 -13.18 10.51
N VAL A 98 2.88 -12.45 11.27
CA VAL A 98 2.87 -10.99 11.38
C VAL A 98 4.13 -10.45 12.07
N ALA A 99 4.69 -11.19 13.04
CA ALA A 99 5.94 -10.77 13.70
C ALA A 99 7.16 -10.83 12.76
N ALA A 100 7.16 -11.75 11.79
CA ALA A 100 8.21 -11.85 10.78
C ALA A 100 8.06 -10.79 9.66
N ALA A 101 6.83 -10.38 9.35
CA ALA A 101 6.55 -9.36 8.34
C ALA A 101 7.10 -7.96 8.71
N GLU A 102 7.22 -7.65 10.01
CA GLU A 102 7.83 -6.40 10.47
C GLU A 102 9.36 -6.36 10.31
N GLN A 103 10.02 -7.49 10.05
CA GLN A 103 11.48 -7.60 10.00
C GLN A 103 12.05 -7.62 8.56
N VAL A 104 11.19 -7.77 7.55
CA VAL A 104 11.59 -7.78 6.13
C VAL A 104 11.51 -6.38 5.49
N CYS A 105 12.35 -6.16 4.49
CA CYS A 105 12.49 -4.89 3.79
C CYS A 105 11.16 -4.46 3.13
N PRO A 106 10.67 -3.23 3.33
CA PRO A 106 9.40 -2.78 2.76
C PRO A 106 9.43 -2.58 1.24
N ILE A 107 10.59 -2.73 0.60
CA ILE A 107 10.76 -2.56 -0.84
C ILE A 107 10.69 -3.91 -1.55
N CYS A 108 11.53 -4.88 -1.14
CA CYS A 108 11.55 -6.20 -1.77
C CYS A 108 10.65 -7.22 -1.09
N LEU A 109 10.23 -6.98 0.15
CA LEU A 109 9.45 -7.92 0.98
C LEU A 109 10.10 -9.29 1.19
N THR A 110 11.40 -9.40 0.90
CA THR A 110 12.16 -10.66 0.95
C THR A 110 13.31 -10.58 1.96
N ASN A 111 14.18 -9.58 1.81
CA ASN A 111 15.44 -9.49 2.57
C ASN A 111 15.22 -8.83 3.94
N PRO A 112 16.00 -9.18 4.97
CA PRO A 112 15.93 -8.52 6.27
C PRO A 112 16.35 -7.05 6.20
N LYS A 113 15.91 -6.27 7.19
CA LYS A 113 16.29 -4.86 7.36
C LYS A 113 17.69 -4.73 7.96
N ASP A 114 18.71 -4.56 7.12
CA ASP A 114 20.13 -4.40 7.51
C ASP A 114 20.72 -3.01 7.16
N MET A 115 19.88 -2.04 6.77
CA MET A 115 20.30 -0.67 6.48
C MET A 115 19.33 0.35 7.08
N ALA A 116 19.87 1.32 7.84
CA ALA A 116 19.14 2.47 8.38
C ALA A 116 19.49 3.76 7.63
N PHE A 117 18.52 4.66 7.49
CA PHE A 117 18.72 6.02 6.99
C PHE A 117 18.80 7.03 8.14
N GLY A 118 19.31 8.23 7.87
CA GLY A 118 19.37 9.32 8.85
C GLY A 118 18.03 9.76 9.47
N CYS A 119 16.91 9.37 8.86
CA CYS A 119 15.57 9.57 9.38
C CYS A 119 15.08 8.45 10.32
N GLY A 120 15.90 7.44 10.59
CA GLY A 120 15.58 6.31 11.48
C GLY A 120 14.84 5.14 10.81
N HIS A 121 14.43 5.28 9.55
CA HIS A 121 13.75 4.22 8.80
C HIS A 121 14.72 3.20 8.18
N LEU A 122 14.20 1.99 7.92
CA LEU A 122 15.01 0.80 7.64
C LEU A 122 14.62 0.10 6.33
N THR A 123 15.61 -0.40 5.60
CA THR A 123 15.46 -1.25 4.40
C THR A 123 16.55 -2.34 4.39
N CYS A 124 16.50 -3.26 3.42
CA CYS A 124 17.68 -4.07 3.11
C CYS A 124 18.74 -3.24 2.38
N ARG A 125 19.98 -3.70 2.39
CA ARG A 125 21.14 -3.04 1.77
C ARG A 125 21.03 -2.97 0.26
N GLU A 126 20.49 -4.00 -0.38
CA GLU A 126 20.32 -4.06 -1.83
C GLU A 126 19.37 -2.96 -2.32
N CYS A 127 18.20 -2.84 -1.69
CA CYS A 127 17.23 -1.80 -2.04
C CYS A 127 17.65 -0.40 -1.54
N GLY A 128 18.25 -0.31 -0.35
CA GLY A 128 18.64 0.98 0.24
C GLY A 128 19.80 1.67 -0.47
N ALA A 129 20.62 0.92 -1.23
CA ALA A 129 21.74 1.47 -1.99
C ALA A 129 21.31 2.27 -3.23
N SER A 130 20.18 1.92 -3.87
CA SER A 130 19.75 2.50 -5.15
C SER A 130 18.79 3.69 -5.02
N ILE A 131 18.25 3.95 -3.83
CA ILE A 131 17.24 4.98 -3.60
C ILE A 131 17.83 6.27 -3.00
N SER A 132 17.30 7.44 -3.38
CA SER A 132 17.72 8.76 -2.88
C SER A 132 16.76 9.38 -1.86
N LEU A 133 15.52 8.90 -1.79
CA LEU A 133 14.48 9.30 -0.84
C LEU A 133 14.05 8.12 0.02
N CYS A 134 13.80 8.36 1.30
CA CYS A 134 13.28 7.32 2.19
C CYS A 134 11.87 6.88 1.73
N PRO A 135 11.58 5.57 1.59
CA PRO A 135 10.27 5.10 1.12
C PRO A 135 9.15 5.34 2.15
N LEU A 136 9.51 5.55 3.42
CA LEU A 136 8.57 5.68 4.54
C LEU A 136 8.22 7.16 4.83
N CYS A 137 9.21 8.04 4.97
CA CYS A 137 8.97 9.47 5.25
C CYS A 137 9.23 10.41 4.08
N ARG A 138 9.76 9.92 2.95
CA ARG A 138 10.11 10.70 1.75
C ARG A 138 11.16 11.79 1.98
N GLU A 139 11.92 11.72 3.07
CA GLU A 139 13.06 12.60 3.32
C GLU A 139 14.28 12.20 2.47
N PRO A 140 15.10 13.18 2.01
CA PRO A 140 16.36 12.88 1.31
C PRO A 140 17.32 12.06 2.17
N ILE A 141 17.83 10.97 1.60
CA ILE A 141 18.77 10.07 2.27
C ILE A 141 20.17 10.69 2.23
N LYS A 142 20.55 11.35 3.33
CA LYS A 142 21.90 11.91 3.52
C LYS A 142 22.89 10.89 4.09
N THR A 143 22.41 9.97 4.92
CA THR A 143 23.23 8.97 5.61
C THR A 143 22.65 7.58 5.41
N ARG A 144 23.52 6.59 5.25
CA ARG A 144 23.20 5.16 5.17
C ARG A 144 24.10 4.43 6.16
N ILE A 145 23.48 3.77 7.14
CA ILE A 145 24.16 3.07 8.22
C ILE A 145 23.88 1.59 8.01
N ARG A 146 24.93 0.77 7.92
CA ARG A 146 24.80 -0.69 7.92
C ARG A 146 24.59 -1.17 9.34
N LEU A 147 23.57 -1.98 9.54
CA LEU A 147 23.33 -2.65 10.80
C LEU A 147 24.03 -4.00 10.76
N TYR A 148 24.82 -4.28 11.79
CA TYR A 148 25.40 -5.59 12.01
C TYR A 148 24.60 -6.19 13.17
N GLY A 149 23.68 -7.09 12.85
CA GLY A 149 22.79 -7.79 13.77
C GLY A 149 22.81 -9.28 13.48
#